data_AF-A0A8J8WDS9-F1
#
_entry.id   AF-A0A8J8WDS9-F1
#
_cell.length_a   1.000
_cell.length_b   1.000
_cell.length_c   1.000
_cell.angle_alpha   90.00
_cell.angle_beta   90.00
_cell.angle_gamma   90.00
#
_symmetry.space_group_name_H-M   'P 1'
#
loop_
_entity.id
_entity.type
_entity.pdbx_description
1 polymer ?
#
loop_
_entity_poly.entity_id
_entity_poly.type
_entity_poly.pdbx_seq_one_letter_code
_entity_poly.pdbx_strand_id
1 'polypeptide(L)'
;MKTWQYLLAGLATLAAASALTMGPVRLPNNNGYINITLGASPDNSLLECVYHLEGEEVATRVSWEHWDGGETKGRYDWYASLPNQASGALRSVVNMDREDGSLEFLDLNYDLSGEYSCSVTLSSGEEQVAARWEVPVVDSVSHLSLLHRSLSDCLYTSNYSTLAMYPEPVVRAGLYSEEMGGFYKEVLGSQWLVDTHTNGSVTYSYSGISFELNAETPVDISFYVMVGVMKRDGNYIPISSTLDKHIILHQLGCQEPRVAAYQHIDYHRDTITCRGEHRETEATVTCKKGYHADGDVEAVMISCNEVTRTWMLEDGQPAKREDLGCVIDGAPSTASVSTALLAAALVLQRFLLP
;
A
#
# COMPACT_ATOMS: atom_id res chain seq x y z
N MET A 1 -80.73 2.06 26.61
CA MET A 1 -80.91 1.78 25.16
C MET A 1 -80.14 2.85 24.38
N LYS A 2 -79.38 2.44 23.34
CA LYS A 2 -78.38 3.22 22.57
C LYS A 2 -77.04 3.35 23.31
N THR A 3 -75.87 3.04 22.77
CA THR A 3 -75.45 2.76 21.37
C THR A 3 -74.12 2.02 21.41
N TRP A 4 -73.98 1.00 20.56
CA TRP A 4 -72.70 0.42 20.16
C TRP A 4 -71.94 1.40 19.28
N GLN A 5 -70.63 1.54 19.47
CA GLN A 5 -69.73 2.01 18.41
C GLN A 5 -68.35 1.38 18.55
N TYR A 6 -68.04 0.60 17.52
CA TYR A 6 -66.79 -0.04 17.19
C TYR A 6 -65.67 1.00 17.10
N LEU A 7 -64.49 0.68 17.63
CA LEU A 7 -63.23 1.23 17.14
C LEU A 7 -62.34 0.05 16.77
N LEU A 8 -62.17 -0.07 15.46
CA LEU A 8 -61.46 -1.09 14.73
C LEU A 8 -59.97 -1.05 15.03
N ALA A 9 -59.41 -2.26 15.08
CA ALA A 9 -58.00 -2.57 14.95
C ALA A 9 -57.37 -1.81 13.77
N GLY A 10 -56.39 -0.96 14.09
CA GLY A 10 -55.39 -0.50 13.15
C GLY A 10 -54.06 -1.16 13.50
N LEU A 11 -53.95 -2.47 13.28
CA LEU A 11 -52.64 -3.12 13.17
C LEU A 11 -52.07 -2.68 11.83
N ALA A 12 -51.26 -1.63 11.85
CA ALA A 12 -50.34 -1.35 10.77
C ALA A 12 -49.45 -2.58 10.62
N THR A 13 -49.61 -3.30 9.51
CA THR A 13 -48.63 -4.25 9.00
C THR A 13 -47.33 -3.49 8.78
N LEU A 14 -46.42 -3.59 9.75
CA LEU A 14 -45.01 -3.31 9.53
C LEU A 14 -44.58 -4.19 8.35
N ALA A 15 -44.13 -3.54 7.28
CA ALA A 15 -43.49 -4.18 6.15
C ALA A 15 -42.46 -5.18 6.68
N ALA A 16 -42.59 -6.45 6.31
CA ALA A 16 -41.54 -7.43 6.52
C ALA A 16 -40.27 -6.88 5.87
N ALA A 17 -39.19 -6.82 6.65
CA ALA A 17 -37.85 -6.59 6.13
C ALA A 17 -37.58 -7.63 5.03
N SER A 18 -36.89 -7.24 3.96
CA SER A 18 -36.52 -8.14 2.87
C SER A 18 -35.82 -9.38 3.44
N ALA A 19 -36.39 -10.57 3.19
CA ALA A 19 -35.88 -11.84 3.71
C ALA A 19 -34.58 -12.30 3.03
N LEU A 20 -34.16 -11.56 2.00
CA LEU A 20 -32.94 -11.77 1.23
C LEU A 20 -32.14 -10.47 1.22
N THR A 21 -30.83 -10.58 1.40
CA THR A 21 -29.90 -9.48 1.09
C THR A 21 -28.72 -10.00 0.29
N MET A 22 -28.36 -9.28 -0.77
CA MET A 22 -27.27 -9.64 -1.67
C MET A 22 -26.00 -8.87 -1.31
N GLY A 23 -24.87 -9.59 -1.24
CA GLY A 23 -23.53 -9.03 -1.23
C GLY A 23 -22.94 -8.94 -2.65
N PRO A 24 -21.72 -8.42 -2.78
CA PRO A 24 -21.01 -8.44 -4.06
C PRO A 24 -20.60 -9.87 -4.45
N VAL A 25 -20.62 -10.14 -5.76
CA VAL A 25 -19.90 -11.30 -6.31
C VAL A 25 -18.42 -11.16 -5.96
N ARG A 26 -17.79 -12.27 -5.58
CA ARG A 26 -16.36 -12.29 -5.28
C ARG A 26 -15.72 -13.63 -5.64
N LEU A 27 -14.40 -13.61 -5.80
CA LEU A 27 -13.57 -14.79 -5.82
C LEU A 27 -13.20 -15.19 -4.37
N PRO A 28 -12.92 -16.48 -4.11
CA PRO A 28 -12.35 -16.97 -2.87
C PRO A 28 -11.12 -16.18 -2.44
N ASN A 29 -10.88 -16.13 -1.13
CA ASN A 29 -9.73 -15.45 -0.53
C ASN A 29 -9.62 -13.95 -0.88
N ASN A 30 -10.72 -13.34 -1.33
CA ASN A 30 -10.76 -11.97 -1.87
C ASN A 30 -9.78 -11.75 -3.04
N ASN A 31 -9.58 -12.78 -3.87
CA ASN A 31 -8.81 -12.64 -5.10
C ASN A 31 -9.45 -11.60 -6.02
N GLY A 32 -8.63 -10.85 -6.75
CA GLY A 32 -9.08 -9.81 -7.68
C GLY A 32 -9.25 -10.27 -9.13
N TYR A 33 -8.76 -11.46 -9.47
CA TYR A 33 -8.68 -12.03 -10.82
C TYR A 33 -8.53 -13.56 -10.78
N ILE A 34 -8.79 -14.23 -11.90
CA ILE A 34 -8.55 -15.67 -12.10
C ILE A 34 -7.23 -15.85 -12.85
N ASN A 35 -6.33 -16.72 -12.39
CA ASN A 35 -5.07 -17.03 -13.09
C ASN A 35 -5.19 -18.33 -13.90
N ILE A 36 -5.09 -18.26 -15.24
CA ILE A 36 -5.20 -19.43 -16.12
C ILE A 36 -4.07 -20.44 -15.84
N THR A 37 -2.86 -19.96 -15.53
CA THR A 37 -1.68 -20.82 -15.30
C THR A 37 -1.84 -21.71 -14.05
N LEU A 38 -2.66 -21.30 -13.07
CA LEU A 38 -2.97 -22.13 -11.90
C LEU A 38 -3.95 -23.27 -12.23
N GLY A 39 -4.63 -23.20 -13.38
CA GLY A 39 -5.65 -24.16 -13.79
C GLY A 39 -6.98 -23.99 -13.05
N ALA A 40 -7.97 -24.76 -13.49
CA ALA A 40 -9.28 -24.80 -12.85
C ALA A 40 -9.19 -25.44 -11.45
N SER A 41 -9.71 -24.75 -10.44
CA SER A 41 -9.87 -25.27 -9.08
C SER A 41 -10.82 -24.38 -8.27
N PRO A 42 -11.48 -24.92 -7.23
CA PRO A 42 -12.32 -24.11 -6.34
C PRO A 42 -11.60 -22.93 -5.68
N ASP A 43 -10.27 -22.98 -5.53
CA ASP A 43 -9.48 -21.89 -4.91
C ASP A 43 -9.13 -20.76 -5.90
N ASN A 44 -9.23 -21.01 -7.20
CA ASN A 44 -8.81 -20.08 -8.27
C ASN A 44 -9.96 -19.64 -9.18
N SER A 45 -10.87 -20.56 -9.53
CA SER A 45 -11.87 -20.39 -10.60
C SER A 45 -13.32 -20.51 -10.12
N LEU A 46 -13.58 -20.23 -8.85
CA LEU A 46 -14.93 -20.20 -8.25
C LEU A 46 -15.41 -18.75 -8.09
N LEU A 47 -16.61 -18.41 -8.54
CA LEU A 47 -17.31 -17.18 -8.17
C LEU A 47 -18.40 -17.49 -7.16
N GLU A 48 -18.35 -16.79 -6.04
CA GLU A 48 -19.31 -16.91 -4.94
C GLU A 48 -20.44 -15.91 -5.11
N CYS A 49 -21.68 -16.39 -5.03
CA CYS A 49 -22.85 -15.54 -4.91
C CYS A 49 -23.10 -15.30 -3.42
N VAL A 50 -22.71 -14.13 -2.91
CA VAL A 50 -22.87 -13.82 -1.49
C VAL A 50 -24.30 -13.36 -1.23
N TYR A 51 -25.06 -14.11 -0.45
CA TYR A 51 -26.40 -13.72 -0.01
C TYR A 51 -26.69 -14.17 1.42
N HIS A 52 -27.57 -13.44 2.10
CA HIS A 52 -28.02 -13.77 3.45
C HIS A 52 -29.54 -13.93 3.44
N LEU A 53 -29.99 -15.01 4.08
CA LEU A 53 -31.39 -15.35 4.24
C LEU A 53 -31.83 -15.07 5.67
N GLU A 54 -33.01 -14.50 5.84
CA GLU A 54 -33.67 -14.35 7.14
C GLU A 54 -34.82 -15.36 7.29
N GLY A 55 -34.99 -15.91 8.50
CA GLY A 55 -36.09 -16.84 8.81
C GLY A 55 -35.90 -18.24 8.25
N GLU A 56 -36.98 -18.85 7.76
CA GLU A 56 -37.02 -20.22 7.24
C GLU A 56 -36.97 -20.29 5.71
N GLU A 57 -36.68 -19.17 5.03
CA GLU A 57 -36.55 -19.15 3.57
C GLU A 57 -35.35 -19.96 3.10
N VAL A 58 -35.48 -20.58 1.93
CA VAL A 58 -34.41 -21.31 1.26
C VAL A 58 -34.24 -20.84 -0.18
N ALA A 59 -33.01 -20.83 -0.67
CA ALA A 59 -32.72 -20.57 -2.07
C ALA A 59 -33.21 -21.76 -2.93
N THR A 60 -34.04 -21.48 -3.93
CA THR A 60 -34.55 -22.50 -4.88
C THR A 60 -33.83 -22.45 -6.23
N ARG A 61 -33.29 -21.28 -6.59
CA ARG A 61 -32.49 -21.06 -7.81
C ARG A 61 -31.41 -20.01 -7.57
N VAL A 62 -30.23 -20.24 -8.15
CA VAL A 62 -29.19 -19.22 -8.30
C VAL A 62 -28.84 -19.12 -9.78
N SER A 63 -29.06 -17.95 -10.38
CA SER A 63 -28.81 -17.70 -11.81
C SER A 63 -27.62 -16.77 -11.98
N TRP A 64 -26.62 -17.22 -12.72
CA TRP A 64 -25.44 -16.46 -13.09
C TRP A 64 -25.56 -15.98 -14.53
N GLU A 65 -25.22 -14.72 -14.77
CA GLU A 65 -25.10 -14.13 -16.09
C GLU A 65 -23.68 -13.60 -16.32
N HIS A 66 -23.08 -13.99 -17.45
CA HIS A 66 -21.80 -13.48 -17.93
C HIS A 66 -22.03 -12.46 -19.05
N TRP A 67 -21.38 -11.31 -18.92
CA TRP A 67 -21.50 -10.18 -19.82
C TRP A 67 -20.13 -9.77 -20.34
N ASP A 68 -20.04 -9.53 -21.65
CA ASP A 68 -18.86 -8.95 -22.28
C ASP A 68 -19.28 -7.92 -23.34
N GLY A 69 -18.63 -6.75 -23.33
CA GLY A 69 -18.99 -5.63 -24.20
C GLY A 69 -20.44 -5.13 -24.04
N GLY A 70 -21.07 -5.37 -22.89
CA GLY A 70 -22.49 -5.03 -22.64
C GLY A 70 -23.50 -6.04 -23.20
N GLU A 71 -23.04 -7.16 -23.75
CA GLU A 71 -23.89 -8.25 -24.23
C GLU A 71 -23.82 -9.46 -23.30
N THR A 72 -24.94 -10.13 -23.05
CA THR A 72 -24.96 -11.41 -22.34
C THR A 72 -24.31 -12.47 -23.21
N LYS A 73 -23.20 -13.05 -22.76
CA LYS A 73 -22.48 -14.11 -23.47
C LYS A 73 -22.85 -15.50 -22.98
N GLY A 74 -23.28 -15.65 -21.74
CA GLY A 74 -23.69 -16.93 -21.20
C GLY A 74 -24.51 -16.81 -19.93
N ARG A 75 -25.19 -17.91 -19.59
CA ARG A 75 -26.00 -18.05 -18.39
C ARG A 75 -25.82 -19.43 -17.79
N TYR A 76 -25.75 -19.49 -16.46
CA TYR A 76 -25.76 -20.73 -15.69
C TYR A 76 -26.84 -20.65 -14.62
N ASP A 77 -27.73 -21.64 -14.57
CA ASP A 77 -28.77 -21.74 -13.56
C ASP A 77 -28.51 -22.98 -12.70
N TRP A 78 -28.28 -22.73 -11.42
CA TRP A 78 -28.33 -23.74 -10.38
C TRP A 78 -29.74 -23.85 -9.82
N TYR A 79 -30.20 -25.08 -9.58
CA TYR A 79 -31.51 -25.36 -8.98
C TYR A 79 -31.37 -26.32 -7.79
N ALA A 80 -32.12 -26.06 -6.72
CA ALA A 80 -32.10 -26.92 -5.54
C ALA A 80 -32.67 -28.33 -5.78
N SER A 81 -33.59 -28.46 -6.74
CA SER A 81 -34.37 -29.70 -6.98
C SER A 81 -34.44 -30.13 -8.45
N LEU A 82 -33.78 -29.41 -9.35
CA LEU A 82 -33.74 -29.70 -10.78
C LEU A 82 -32.30 -29.79 -11.25
N PRO A 83 -32.02 -30.45 -12.40
CA PRO A 83 -30.70 -30.40 -13.00
C PRO A 83 -30.30 -28.97 -13.33
N ASN A 84 -29.04 -28.64 -13.04
CA ASN A 84 -28.42 -27.37 -13.39
C ASN A 84 -28.36 -27.21 -14.92
N GLN A 85 -28.38 -25.97 -15.41
CA GLN A 85 -28.36 -25.66 -16.85
C GLN A 85 -27.31 -24.60 -17.17
N ALA A 86 -26.63 -24.73 -18.31
CA ALA A 86 -25.66 -23.75 -18.79
C ALA A 86 -25.85 -23.46 -20.29
N SER A 87 -25.64 -22.22 -20.69
CA SER A 87 -25.81 -21.75 -22.07
C SER A 87 -24.75 -20.73 -22.47
N GLY A 88 -24.60 -20.52 -23.78
CA GLY A 88 -23.65 -19.56 -24.34
C GLY A 88 -22.20 -19.91 -24.00
N ALA A 89 -21.42 -18.89 -23.63
CA ALA A 89 -20.02 -19.00 -23.22
C ALA A 89 -19.82 -19.85 -21.96
N LEU A 90 -20.83 -19.98 -21.10
CA LEU A 90 -20.77 -20.81 -19.89
C LEU A 90 -21.09 -22.28 -20.15
N ARG A 91 -21.55 -22.64 -21.35
CA ARG A 91 -21.87 -24.03 -21.68
C ARG A 91 -20.60 -24.87 -21.76
N SER A 92 -20.60 -26.01 -21.06
CA SER A 92 -19.51 -27.00 -21.05
C SER A 92 -18.21 -26.55 -20.39
N VAL A 93 -18.14 -25.34 -19.83
CA VAL A 93 -16.95 -24.82 -19.13
C VAL A 93 -17.18 -24.63 -17.64
N VAL A 94 -18.40 -24.86 -17.14
CA VAL A 94 -18.75 -24.73 -15.72
C VAL A 94 -19.07 -26.08 -15.10
N ASN A 95 -18.85 -26.20 -13.80
CA ASN A 95 -19.17 -27.39 -13.02
C ASN A 95 -20.69 -27.51 -12.83
N MET A 96 -21.31 -28.46 -13.54
CA MET A 96 -22.74 -28.72 -13.48
C MET A 96 -23.18 -29.49 -12.23
N ASP A 97 -22.24 -30.06 -11.48
CA ASP A 97 -22.50 -30.97 -10.36
C ASP A 97 -22.47 -30.25 -8.99
N ARG A 98 -22.41 -28.91 -8.99
CA ARG A 98 -22.39 -28.13 -7.74
C ARG A 98 -23.75 -28.12 -7.03
N GLU A 99 -23.68 -28.15 -5.70
CA GLU A 99 -24.84 -28.16 -4.80
C GLU A 99 -25.07 -26.84 -4.07
N ASP A 100 -24.20 -25.84 -4.26
CA ASP A 100 -24.17 -24.61 -3.45
C ASP A 100 -24.55 -23.33 -4.22
N GLY A 101 -24.87 -23.45 -5.51
CA GLY A 101 -25.23 -22.31 -6.36
C GLY A 101 -24.07 -21.41 -6.79
N SER A 102 -22.82 -21.71 -6.39
CA SER A 102 -21.63 -20.99 -6.86
C SER A 102 -21.29 -21.35 -8.31
N LEU A 103 -20.57 -20.48 -9.02
CA LEU A 103 -20.14 -20.71 -10.40
C LEU A 103 -18.67 -21.13 -10.43
N GLU A 104 -18.38 -22.40 -10.69
CA GLU A 104 -17.01 -22.89 -10.83
C GLU A 104 -16.69 -23.16 -12.30
N PHE A 105 -15.58 -22.60 -12.80
CA PHE A 105 -15.09 -22.92 -14.14
C PHE A 105 -14.18 -24.14 -14.11
N LEU A 106 -14.42 -25.07 -15.04
CA LEU A 106 -13.64 -26.29 -15.28
C LEU A 106 -12.61 -26.14 -16.41
N ASP A 107 -12.85 -25.21 -17.34
CA ASP A 107 -11.96 -24.95 -18.47
C ASP A 107 -11.74 -23.43 -18.57
N LEU A 108 -10.52 -22.99 -18.25
CA LEU A 108 -10.17 -21.58 -18.16
C LEU A 108 -9.63 -21.04 -19.48
N ASN A 109 -10.21 -19.95 -19.96
CA ASN A 109 -9.74 -19.20 -21.12
C ASN A 109 -10.07 -17.71 -20.97
N TYR A 110 -9.47 -16.89 -21.83
CA TYR A 110 -9.58 -15.44 -21.76
C TYR A 110 -10.98 -14.90 -22.05
N ASP A 111 -11.79 -15.63 -22.81
CA ASP A 111 -13.16 -15.23 -23.16
C ASP A 111 -14.11 -15.28 -21.96
N LEU A 112 -13.68 -15.92 -20.85
CA LEU A 112 -14.37 -15.89 -19.57
C LEU A 112 -14.11 -14.61 -18.78
N SER A 113 -13.22 -13.72 -19.24
CA SER A 113 -13.13 -12.38 -18.67
C SER A 113 -14.42 -11.59 -18.94
N GLY A 114 -14.86 -10.77 -18.00
CA GLY A 114 -16.06 -9.95 -18.19
C GLY A 114 -16.78 -9.63 -16.90
N GLU A 115 -17.99 -9.09 -17.02
CA GLU A 115 -18.85 -8.78 -15.89
C GLU A 115 -19.73 -9.99 -15.55
N TYR A 116 -19.85 -10.28 -14.26
CA TYR A 116 -20.67 -11.36 -13.74
C TYR A 116 -21.69 -10.81 -12.75
N SER A 117 -22.89 -11.37 -12.79
CA SER A 117 -23.96 -11.08 -11.83
C SER A 117 -24.62 -12.39 -11.44
N CYS A 118 -25.03 -12.50 -10.18
CA CYS A 118 -25.87 -13.60 -9.72
C CYS A 118 -27.23 -13.07 -9.27
N SER A 119 -28.31 -13.81 -9.52
CA SER A 119 -29.60 -13.62 -8.88
C SER A 119 -29.97 -14.85 -8.06
N VAL A 120 -30.65 -14.62 -6.94
CA VAL A 120 -31.12 -15.67 -6.03
C VAL A 120 -32.62 -15.58 -5.95
N THR A 121 -33.29 -16.70 -6.21
CA THR A 121 -34.75 -16.84 -6.08
C THR A 121 -35.07 -17.75 -4.90
N LEU A 122 -35.94 -17.28 -4.00
CA LEU A 122 -36.32 -18.01 -2.78
C LEU A 122 -37.57 -18.88 -2.98
N SER A 123 -37.87 -19.70 -1.96
CA SER A 123 -39.09 -20.49 -1.87
C SER A 123 -40.38 -19.67 -1.93
N SER A 124 -40.36 -18.45 -1.39
CA SER A 124 -41.44 -17.47 -1.50
C SER A 124 -41.64 -16.90 -2.91
N GLY A 125 -40.68 -17.10 -3.81
CA GLY A 125 -40.62 -16.46 -5.12
C GLY A 125 -40.01 -15.06 -5.13
N GLU A 126 -39.54 -14.55 -3.97
CA GLU A 126 -38.71 -13.35 -3.94
C GLU A 126 -37.42 -13.58 -4.73
N GLU A 127 -37.03 -12.60 -5.56
CA GLU A 127 -35.79 -12.62 -6.31
C GLU A 127 -35.02 -11.33 -6.05
N GLN A 128 -33.71 -11.47 -5.79
CA GLN A 128 -32.79 -10.34 -5.77
C GLN A 128 -31.57 -10.62 -6.64
N VAL A 129 -31.01 -9.54 -7.20
CA VAL A 129 -29.90 -9.58 -8.14
C VAL A 129 -28.72 -8.81 -7.54
N ALA A 130 -27.55 -9.44 -7.50
CA ALA A 130 -26.31 -8.77 -7.12
C ALA A 130 -25.91 -7.74 -8.18
N ALA A 131 -25.14 -6.73 -7.78
CA ALA A 131 -24.53 -5.83 -8.75
C ALA A 131 -23.54 -6.60 -9.64
N ARG A 132 -23.41 -6.16 -10.90
CA ARG A 132 -22.42 -6.68 -11.83
C ARG A 132 -21.01 -6.44 -11.28
N TRP A 133 -20.15 -7.45 -11.42
CA TRP A 133 -18.77 -7.39 -10.98
C TRP A 133 -17.84 -7.88 -12.09
N GLU A 134 -16.88 -7.05 -12.47
CA GLU A 134 -15.89 -7.43 -13.47
C GLU A 134 -14.85 -8.39 -12.87
N VAL A 135 -14.69 -9.55 -13.53
CA VAL A 135 -13.73 -10.61 -13.24
C VAL A 135 -12.69 -10.62 -14.38
N PRO A 136 -11.47 -10.12 -14.13
CA PRO A 136 -10.37 -10.31 -15.05
C PRO A 136 -9.90 -11.77 -15.05
N VAL A 137 -9.66 -12.33 -16.23
CA VAL A 137 -8.95 -13.61 -16.40
C VAL A 137 -7.57 -13.32 -16.96
N VAL A 138 -6.54 -13.71 -16.21
CA VAL A 138 -5.14 -13.36 -16.47
C VAL A 138 -4.35 -14.63 -16.77
N ASP A 139 -3.51 -14.59 -17.79
CA ASP A 139 -2.44 -15.56 -18.01
C ASP A 139 -1.09 -14.90 -17.76
N SER A 140 -0.25 -15.56 -16.98
CA SER A 140 1.07 -15.06 -16.60
C SER A 140 2.09 -16.19 -16.78
N VAL A 141 2.77 -16.22 -17.92
CA VAL A 141 3.72 -17.29 -18.21
C VAL A 141 5.04 -17.04 -17.48
N SER A 142 5.45 -18.03 -16.68
CA SER A 142 6.64 -18.00 -15.83
C SER A 142 7.93 -17.73 -16.61
N HIS A 143 8.50 -16.55 -16.38
CA HIS A 143 9.91 -16.25 -16.49
C HIS A 143 10.35 -15.61 -15.17
N LEU A 144 11.61 -15.74 -14.78
CA LEU A 144 12.06 -15.05 -13.58
C LEU A 144 11.98 -13.54 -13.85
N SER A 145 11.19 -12.82 -13.06
CA SER A 145 11.29 -11.36 -12.98
C SER A 145 12.71 -11.05 -12.49
N LEU A 146 13.59 -10.64 -13.41
CA LEU A 146 14.96 -10.31 -13.10
C LEU A 146 15.02 -8.84 -12.74
N LEU A 147 15.28 -8.57 -11.47
CA LEU A 147 15.52 -7.23 -10.98
C LEU A 147 16.97 -7.11 -10.54
N HIS A 148 17.80 -6.52 -11.41
CA HIS A 148 19.20 -6.24 -11.13
C HIS A 148 19.37 -4.77 -10.75
N ARG A 149 20.11 -4.51 -9.66
CA ARG A 149 20.22 -3.20 -9.05
C ARG A 149 21.65 -2.93 -8.64
N SER A 150 22.09 -1.70 -8.86
CA SER A 150 23.36 -1.20 -8.33
C SER A 150 23.20 0.24 -7.88
N LEU A 151 24.02 0.63 -6.91
CA LEU A 151 24.16 2.01 -6.51
C LEU A 151 25.64 2.38 -6.58
N SER A 152 25.96 3.32 -7.46
CA SER A 152 27.30 3.86 -7.65
C SER A 152 27.17 5.34 -7.97
N ASP A 153 28.03 6.18 -7.40
CA ASP A 153 28.06 7.62 -7.66
C ASP A 153 26.68 8.29 -7.57
N CYS A 154 25.91 7.91 -6.55
CA CYS A 154 24.55 8.43 -6.29
C CYS A 154 23.49 8.15 -7.35
N LEU A 155 23.78 7.20 -8.25
CA LEU A 155 22.86 6.71 -9.26
C LEU A 155 22.38 5.30 -8.88
N TYR A 156 21.10 5.20 -8.53
CA TYR A 156 20.43 3.91 -8.38
C TYR A 156 20.04 3.41 -9.77
N THR A 157 20.73 2.39 -10.27
CA THR A 157 20.46 1.82 -11.59
C THR A 157 19.67 0.54 -11.44
N SER A 158 18.59 0.39 -12.20
CA SER A 158 17.78 -0.83 -12.22
C SER A 158 17.58 -1.38 -13.63
N ASN A 159 17.31 -2.68 -13.67
CA ASN A 159 16.85 -3.40 -14.84
C ASN A 159 15.66 -4.23 -14.40
N TYR A 160 14.63 -4.33 -15.24
CA TYR A 160 13.45 -5.12 -14.90
C TYR A 160 12.82 -5.69 -16.16
N SER A 161 12.23 -6.88 -16.02
CA SER A 161 11.37 -7.51 -17.02
C SER A 161 10.19 -8.15 -16.31
N THR A 162 8.98 -7.93 -16.82
CA THR A 162 7.78 -8.64 -16.37
C THR A 162 7.74 -10.06 -16.91
N LEU A 163 6.79 -10.84 -16.39
CA LEU A 163 6.26 -12.02 -17.08
C LEU A 163 5.59 -11.61 -18.40
N ALA A 164 5.44 -12.56 -19.32
CA ALA A 164 4.52 -12.40 -20.44
C ALA A 164 3.09 -12.52 -19.91
N MET A 165 2.26 -11.50 -20.13
CA MET A 165 0.92 -11.41 -19.53
C MET A 165 -0.17 -11.08 -20.55
N TYR A 166 -1.34 -11.69 -20.37
CA TYR A 166 -2.57 -11.35 -21.08
C TYR A 166 -3.73 -11.26 -20.07
N PRO A 167 -4.62 -10.25 -20.15
CA PRO A 167 -4.57 -9.10 -21.05
C PRO A 167 -3.33 -8.23 -20.78
N GLU A 168 -3.09 -7.25 -21.66
CA GLU A 168 -1.95 -6.34 -21.53
C GLU A 168 -1.92 -5.69 -20.13
N PRO A 169 -0.84 -5.86 -19.36
CA PRO A 169 -0.77 -5.33 -18.00
C PRO A 169 -0.47 -3.84 -17.99
N VAL A 170 -0.90 -3.17 -16.93
CA VAL A 170 -0.38 -1.86 -16.53
C VAL A 170 0.85 -2.10 -15.65
N VAL A 171 1.99 -1.54 -16.06
CA VAL A 171 3.27 -1.70 -15.39
C VAL A 171 3.80 -0.33 -14.97
N ARG A 172 4.20 -0.21 -13.71
CA ARG A 172 4.84 1.00 -13.18
C ARG A 172 6.05 0.60 -12.34
N ALA A 173 7.13 1.34 -12.47
CA ALA A 173 8.36 1.09 -11.72
C ALA A 173 9.06 2.41 -11.40
N GLY A 174 9.75 2.49 -10.27
CA GLY A 174 10.47 3.70 -9.91
C GLY A 174 10.79 3.83 -8.43
N LEU A 175 11.24 5.02 -8.06
CA LEU A 175 11.41 5.44 -6.68
C LEU A 175 10.05 5.83 -6.09
N TYR A 176 9.61 5.11 -5.07
CA TYR A 176 8.31 5.25 -4.39
C TYR A 176 8.49 5.68 -2.94
N SER A 177 7.71 6.67 -2.50
CA SER A 177 7.63 7.15 -1.12
C SER A 177 6.23 6.83 -0.57
N GLU A 178 6.21 6.13 0.56
CA GLU A 178 4.98 5.80 1.28
C GLU A 178 4.37 7.06 1.89
N GLU A 179 5.20 7.98 2.41
CA GLU A 179 4.75 9.26 2.96
C GLU A 179 4.09 10.16 1.91
N MET A 180 4.60 10.15 0.67
CA MET A 180 3.98 10.85 -0.46
C MET A 180 2.77 10.11 -1.04
N GLY A 181 2.61 8.82 -0.73
CA GLY A 181 1.58 7.96 -1.30
C GLY A 181 1.77 7.68 -2.80
N GLY A 182 3.01 7.71 -3.32
CA GLY A 182 3.24 7.63 -4.76
C GLY A 182 4.69 7.55 -5.21
N PHE A 183 4.89 7.50 -6.53
CA PHE A 183 6.21 7.55 -7.16
C PHE A 183 6.78 8.97 -7.11
N TYR A 184 7.93 9.11 -6.43
CA TYR A 184 8.76 10.31 -6.48
C TYR A 184 9.40 10.49 -7.86
N LYS A 185 9.93 9.39 -8.42
CA LYS A 185 10.45 9.31 -9.81
C LYS A 185 10.02 7.99 -10.40
N GLU A 186 9.53 8.01 -11.63
CA GLU A 186 8.99 6.83 -12.32
C GLU A 186 9.72 6.58 -13.64
N VAL A 187 9.84 5.31 -14.03
CA VAL A 187 10.27 4.92 -15.38
C VAL A 187 9.22 5.43 -16.37
N LEU A 188 9.65 6.26 -17.33
CA LEU A 188 8.77 6.85 -18.31
C LEU A 188 8.24 5.79 -19.27
N GLY A 189 7.01 5.96 -19.77
CA GLY A 189 6.40 5.07 -20.77
C GLY A 189 7.31 4.81 -21.99
N SER A 190 8.04 5.84 -22.45
CA SER A 190 8.98 5.73 -23.58
C SER A 190 10.26 4.94 -23.29
N GLN A 191 10.53 4.61 -22.03
CA GLN A 191 11.70 3.83 -21.60
C GLN A 191 11.40 2.33 -21.51
N TRP A 192 10.12 1.96 -21.56
CA TRP A 192 9.71 0.57 -21.60
C TRP A 192 9.85 0.01 -23.03
N LEU A 193 10.50 -1.14 -23.12
CA LEU A 193 10.49 -2.02 -24.27
C LEU A 193 9.31 -2.98 -24.11
N VAL A 194 8.55 -3.13 -25.19
CA VAL A 194 7.32 -3.93 -25.22
C VAL A 194 7.50 -5.03 -26.25
N ASP A 195 7.51 -6.27 -25.78
CA ASP A 195 7.57 -7.46 -26.63
C ASP A 195 6.20 -8.14 -26.65
N THR A 196 5.56 -8.16 -27.82
CA THR A 196 4.28 -8.85 -28.04
C THR A 196 4.52 -10.27 -28.55
N HIS A 197 3.89 -11.24 -27.90
CA HIS A 197 4.01 -12.66 -28.21
C HIS A 197 2.91 -13.13 -29.16
N THR A 198 3.09 -14.31 -29.76
CA THR A 198 2.15 -14.88 -30.74
C THR A 198 0.76 -15.17 -30.18
N ASN A 199 0.65 -15.44 -28.88
CA ASN A 199 -0.62 -15.64 -28.17
C ASN A 199 -1.28 -14.31 -27.73
N GLY A 200 -0.74 -13.16 -28.12
CA GLY A 200 -1.23 -11.83 -27.74
C GLY A 200 -0.76 -11.35 -26.37
N SER A 201 -0.08 -12.19 -25.58
CA SER A 201 0.52 -11.74 -24.32
C SER A 201 1.65 -10.74 -24.56
N VAL A 202 1.94 -9.91 -23.56
CA VAL A 202 2.91 -8.82 -23.65
C VAL A 202 3.92 -8.91 -22.50
N THR A 203 5.19 -8.66 -22.81
CA THR A 203 6.25 -8.48 -21.83
C THR A 203 6.74 -7.03 -21.84
N TYR A 204 6.85 -6.44 -20.67
CA TYR A 204 7.42 -5.11 -20.46
C TYR A 204 8.79 -5.24 -19.83
N SER A 205 9.79 -4.58 -20.42
CA SER A 205 11.14 -4.55 -19.87
C SER A 205 11.82 -3.19 -20.03
N TYR A 206 12.83 -2.94 -19.20
CA TYR A 206 13.78 -1.86 -19.41
C TYR A 206 15.15 -2.28 -18.88
N SER A 207 16.20 -1.63 -19.37
CA SER A 207 17.57 -1.88 -18.94
C SER A 207 18.32 -0.59 -18.67
N GLY A 208 19.10 -0.58 -17.58
CA GLY A 208 20.03 0.50 -17.25
C GLY A 208 19.36 1.83 -16.90
N ILE A 209 18.14 1.82 -16.36
CA ILE A 209 17.49 3.07 -15.95
C ILE A 209 18.04 3.51 -14.60
N SER A 210 18.59 4.72 -14.58
CA SER A 210 19.23 5.30 -13.39
C SER A 210 18.37 6.40 -12.77
N PHE A 211 18.31 6.40 -11.45
CA PHE A 211 17.68 7.42 -10.64
C PHE A 211 18.73 8.09 -9.76
N GLU A 212 18.89 9.40 -9.92
CA GLU A 212 19.76 10.18 -9.05
C GLU A 212 19.13 10.32 -7.66
N LEU A 213 19.92 9.94 -6.65
CA LEU A 213 19.66 10.16 -5.24
C LEU A 213 20.42 11.40 -4.77
N ASN A 214 19.71 12.32 -4.14
CA ASN A 214 20.24 13.59 -3.67
C ASN A 214 19.57 14.01 -2.34
N ALA A 215 19.94 15.18 -1.81
CA ALA A 215 19.38 15.73 -0.58
C ALA A 215 17.85 15.95 -0.62
N GLU A 216 17.26 16.11 -1.81
CA GLU A 216 15.81 16.31 -2.01
C GLU A 216 15.03 15.00 -2.10
N THR A 217 15.73 13.87 -2.23
CA THR A 217 15.07 12.57 -2.31
C THR A 217 14.38 12.27 -0.98
N PRO A 218 13.13 11.76 -0.93
CA PRO A 218 12.48 11.37 0.32
C PRO A 218 13.30 10.34 1.11
N VAL A 219 13.27 10.39 2.44
CA VAL A 219 14.06 9.48 3.31
C VAL A 219 13.47 8.07 3.37
N ASP A 220 12.17 7.94 3.13
CA ASP A 220 11.41 6.69 3.10
C ASP A 220 11.42 6.01 1.73
N ILE A 221 12.21 6.54 0.78
CA ILE A 221 12.18 6.10 -0.60
C ILE A 221 12.58 4.62 -0.74
N SER A 222 11.87 3.93 -1.61
CA SER A 222 12.07 2.54 -1.97
C SER A 222 12.01 2.40 -3.48
N PHE A 223 12.65 1.38 -4.04
CA PHE A 223 12.37 1.02 -5.41
C PHE A 223 11.15 0.11 -5.46
N TYR A 224 10.10 0.53 -6.15
CA TYR A 224 8.86 -0.22 -6.24
C TYR A 224 8.53 -0.54 -7.70
N VAL A 225 8.06 -1.77 -7.91
CA VAL A 225 7.49 -2.21 -9.18
C VAL A 225 6.10 -2.76 -8.91
N MET A 226 5.13 -2.32 -9.69
CA MET A 226 3.77 -2.84 -9.67
C MET A 226 3.36 -3.28 -11.07
N VAL A 227 2.75 -4.46 -11.12
CA VAL A 227 2.20 -5.07 -12.33
C VAL A 227 0.78 -5.50 -12.02
N GLY A 228 -0.16 -5.09 -12.87
CA GLY A 228 -1.58 -5.38 -12.65
C GLY A 228 -2.38 -5.18 -13.92
N VAL A 229 -3.70 -5.33 -13.81
CA VAL A 229 -4.63 -5.07 -14.91
C VAL A 229 -5.61 -3.99 -14.50
N MET A 230 -6.03 -3.19 -15.46
CA MET A 230 -7.04 -2.16 -15.25
C MET A 230 -8.41 -2.72 -15.61
N LYS A 231 -9.37 -2.63 -14.68
CA LYS A 231 -10.78 -2.88 -14.96
C LYS A 231 -11.36 -1.78 -15.85
N ARG A 232 -12.50 -2.05 -16.48
CA ARG A 232 -13.21 -1.07 -17.33
C ARG A 232 -13.66 0.16 -16.56
N ASP A 233 -13.93 0.02 -15.26
CA ASP A 233 -14.28 1.12 -14.36
C ASP A 233 -13.06 1.95 -13.89
N GLY A 234 -11.84 1.60 -14.33
CA GLY A 234 -10.60 2.26 -13.94
C GLY A 234 -10.01 1.78 -12.61
N ASN A 235 -10.57 0.73 -12.00
CA ASN A 235 -9.99 0.12 -10.81
C ASN A 235 -8.79 -0.76 -11.18
N TYR A 236 -7.65 -0.50 -10.54
CA TYR A 236 -6.43 -1.27 -10.71
C TYR A 236 -6.44 -2.54 -9.86
N ILE A 237 -6.18 -3.69 -10.47
CA ILE A 237 -6.05 -4.99 -9.80
C ILE A 237 -4.57 -5.40 -9.78
N PRO A 238 -3.92 -5.38 -8.60
CA PRO A 238 -2.53 -5.81 -8.50
C PRO A 238 -2.41 -7.31 -8.76
N ILE A 239 -1.52 -7.70 -9.65
CA ILE A 239 -1.18 -9.09 -9.93
C ILE A 239 0.13 -9.46 -9.24
N SER A 240 1.13 -8.60 -9.37
CA SER A 240 2.39 -8.74 -8.64
C SER A 240 2.95 -7.37 -8.28
N SER A 241 3.74 -7.36 -7.20
CA SER A 241 4.53 -6.17 -6.87
C SER A 241 5.83 -6.58 -6.20
N THR A 242 6.84 -5.71 -6.30
CA THR A 242 8.15 -5.93 -5.67
C THR A 242 8.64 -4.62 -5.12
N LEU A 243 8.94 -4.61 -3.82
CA LEU A 243 9.45 -3.45 -3.09
C LEU A 243 10.86 -3.73 -2.60
N ASP A 244 11.78 -2.78 -2.78
CA ASP A 244 13.13 -2.85 -2.26
C ASP A 244 13.51 -1.57 -1.53
N LYS A 245 13.84 -1.75 -0.26
CA LYS A 245 14.34 -0.69 0.62
C LYS A 245 15.84 -0.82 0.87
N HIS A 246 16.45 -1.99 0.69
CA HIS A 246 17.77 -2.30 1.25
C HIS A 246 18.88 -1.40 0.71
N ILE A 247 19.02 -1.28 -0.61
CA ILE A 247 20.13 -0.52 -1.21
C ILE A 247 20.02 0.98 -0.90
N ILE A 248 18.80 1.52 -0.81
CA ILE A 248 18.59 2.96 -0.64
C ILE A 248 18.68 3.37 0.85
N LEU A 249 18.32 2.48 1.77
CA LEU A 249 18.48 2.74 3.21
C LEU A 249 19.95 2.91 3.62
N HIS A 250 20.89 2.29 2.90
CA HIS A 250 22.33 2.48 3.12
C HIS A 250 22.86 3.87 2.70
N GLN A 251 22.01 4.73 2.13
CA GLN A 251 22.33 6.12 1.82
C GLN A 251 21.89 7.11 2.90
N LEU A 252 21.44 6.61 4.05
CA LEU A 252 21.02 7.44 5.16
C LEU A 252 22.18 7.55 6.17
N GLY A 253 22.44 8.77 6.62
CA GLY A 253 23.48 9.11 7.57
C GLY A 253 22.97 10.07 8.65
N CYS A 254 23.90 10.65 9.40
CA CYS A 254 23.59 11.73 10.34
C CYS A 254 23.58 13.07 9.61
N GLN A 255 22.51 13.83 9.81
CA GLN A 255 22.46 15.24 9.43
C GLN A 255 23.58 16.02 10.12
N GLU A 256 24.07 17.10 9.50
CA GLU A 256 25.16 17.91 10.06
C GLU A 256 24.85 18.29 11.54
N PRO A 257 25.78 18.05 12.48
CA PRO A 257 25.52 18.31 13.89
C PRO A 257 25.28 19.81 14.11
N ARG A 258 24.17 20.13 14.78
CA ARG A 258 23.89 21.52 15.15
C ARG A 258 24.74 21.92 16.35
N VAL A 259 25.73 22.77 16.10
CA VAL A 259 26.62 23.31 17.14
C VAL A 259 26.11 24.64 17.74
N ALA A 260 26.51 24.91 18.99
CA ALA A 260 26.28 26.19 19.66
C ALA A 260 27.06 27.32 18.99
N ALA A 261 26.76 28.56 19.39
CA ALA A 261 27.53 29.70 18.94
C ALA A 261 29.01 29.53 19.31
N TYR A 262 29.89 29.94 18.39
CA TYR A 262 31.34 29.91 18.58
C TYR A 262 31.99 28.53 18.72
N GLN A 263 31.27 27.46 18.40
CA GLN A 263 31.85 26.14 18.19
C GLN A 263 32.19 25.90 16.71
N HIS A 264 33.17 25.05 16.45
CA HIS A 264 33.57 24.55 15.14
C HIS A 264 33.57 23.01 15.16
N ILE A 265 33.36 22.38 14.01
CA ILE A 265 33.37 20.93 13.85
C ILE A 265 34.47 20.59 12.86
N ASP A 266 35.41 19.77 13.30
CA ASP A 266 36.47 19.19 12.49
C ASP A 266 36.17 17.71 12.25
N TYR A 267 35.90 17.31 11.01
CA TYR A 267 35.60 15.92 10.64
C TYR A 267 36.88 15.12 10.39
N HIS A 268 37.05 13.97 11.05
CA HIS A 268 38.23 13.10 10.90
C HIS A 268 38.14 12.18 9.67
N ARG A 269 36.92 11.78 9.30
CA ARG A 269 36.60 11.00 8.09
C ARG A 269 35.27 11.46 7.52
N ASP A 270 35.32 12.24 6.46
CA ASP A 270 34.12 12.79 5.85
C ASP A 270 33.61 11.89 4.73
N THR A 271 32.90 10.83 5.09
CA THR A 271 32.14 10.04 4.12
C THR A 271 30.74 10.63 4.04
N ILE A 272 30.47 11.30 2.92
CA ILE A 272 29.18 11.91 2.67
C ILE A 272 28.30 10.93 1.87
N THR A 273 27.08 10.72 2.33
CA THR A 273 26.06 9.99 1.57
C THR A 273 25.61 10.80 0.37
N CYS A 274 24.89 10.17 -0.55
CA CYS A 274 24.29 10.88 -1.68
C CYS A 274 23.29 11.97 -1.28
N ARG A 275 22.82 11.95 -0.03
CA ARG A 275 21.89 12.94 0.52
C ARG A 275 22.59 14.13 1.18
N GLY A 276 23.93 14.15 1.19
CA GLY A 276 24.70 15.16 1.90
C GLY A 276 24.82 14.89 3.41
N GLU A 277 24.52 13.68 3.86
CA GLU A 277 24.58 13.29 5.27
C GLU A 277 25.93 12.63 5.59
N HIS A 278 26.39 12.72 6.83
CA HIS A 278 27.64 12.09 7.25
C HIS A 278 27.42 10.62 7.62
N ARG A 279 28.32 9.74 7.17
CA ARG A 279 28.24 8.29 7.39
C ARG A 279 29.58 7.75 7.89
N GLU A 280 29.55 6.85 8.88
CA GLU A 280 30.77 6.31 9.50
C GLU A 280 31.78 7.41 9.90
N THR A 281 31.26 8.60 10.23
CA THR A 281 32.04 9.80 10.49
C THR A 281 32.22 10.00 11.99
N GLU A 282 33.46 10.27 12.35
CA GLU A 282 33.84 10.85 13.63
C GLU A 282 34.20 12.32 13.41
N ALA A 283 33.79 13.16 14.35
CA ALA A 283 34.08 14.58 14.32
C ALA A 283 34.50 15.07 15.72
N THR A 284 35.29 16.13 15.75
CA THR A 284 35.63 16.83 16.98
C THR A 284 34.99 18.20 16.97
N VAL A 285 34.23 18.50 18.01
CA VAL A 285 33.72 19.84 18.28
C VAL A 285 34.75 20.59 19.11
N THR A 286 35.17 21.75 18.63
CA THR A 286 36.13 22.66 19.30
C THR A 286 35.57 24.08 19.36
N CYS A 287 36.19 24.97 20.13
CA CYS A 287 35.85 26.39 20.08
C CYS A 287 36.51 27.08 18.88
N LYS A 288 35.77 27.98 18.20
CA LYS A 288 36.27 28.81 17.12
C LYS A 288 37.44 29.66 17.60
N LYS A 289 38.34 30.01 16.68
CA LYS A 289 39.47 30.90 16.95
C LYS A 289 39.04 32.17 17.69
N GLY A 290 39.66 32.45 18.83
CA GLY A 290 39.33 33.59 19.71
C GLY A 290 38.39 33.26 20.86
N TYR A 291 37.93 32.01 20.97
CA TYR A 291 37.12 31.48 22.06
C TYR A 291 37.84 30.28 22.70
N HIS A 292 37.58 30.02 23.98
CA HIS A 292 38.08 28.86 24.72
C HIS A 292 36.92 28.12 25.39
N ALA A 293 37.14 26.87 25.78
CA ALA A 293 36.12 26.04 26.40
C ALA A 293 35.76 26.53 27.81
N ASP A 294 34.48 26.50 28.16
CA ASP A 294 33.96 26.76 29.50
C ASP A 294 34.16 25.51 30.38
N GLY A 295 35.39 25.27 30.82
CA GLY A 295 35.77 24.13 31.66
C GLY A 295 37.07 23.44 31.25
N ASP A 296 37.30 22.23 31.78
CA ASP A 296 38.53 21.44 31.55
C ASP A 296 38.52 20.61 30.26
N VAL A 297 37.44 20.70 29.47
CA VAL A 297 37.27 19.92 28.23
C VAL A 297 37.51 20.82 27.03
N GLU A 298 38.68 20.72 26.39
CA GLU A 298 39.03 21.57 25.24
C GLU A 298 38.33 21.17 23.94
N ALA A 299 37.86 19.93 23.86
CA ALA A 299 37.24 19.36 22.67
C ALA A 299 36.30 18.20 23.02
N VAL A 300 35.24 18.02 22.24
CA VAL A 300 34.28 16.92 22.40
C VAL A 300 34.29 16.07 21.14
N MET A 301 34.53 14.76 21.28
CA MET A 301 34.40 13.81 20.17
C MET A 301 32.96 13.34 20.03
N ILE A 302 32.47 13.36 18.79
CA ILE A 302 31.16 12.84 18.41
C ILE A 302 31.31 11.85 17.26
N SER A 303 30.47 10.82 17.24
CA SER A 303 30.41 9.82 16.18
C SER A 303 28.98 9.68 15.66
N CYS A 304 28.82 9.48 14.35
CA CYS A 304 27.51 9.20 13.78
C CYS A 304 27.12 7.75 14.04
N ASN A 305 26.02 7.53 14.78
CA ASN A 305 25.45 6.19 14.93
C ASN A 305 24.53 5.90 13.74
N GLU A 306 24.89 4.94 12.89
CA GLU A 306 24.13 4.62 11.67
C GLU A 306 22.74 4.01 11.94
N VAL A 307 22.57 3.36 13.09
CA VAL A 307 21.30 2.71 13.46
C VAL A 307 20.28 3.75 13.88
N THR A 308 20.69 4.68 14.75
CA THR A 308 19.80 5.73 15.28
C THR A 308 19.83 7.00 14.42
N ARG A 309 20.82 7.14 13.55
CA ARG A 309 21.10 8.32 12.70
C ARG A 309 21.25 9.60 13.50
N THR A 310 21.88 9.46 14.67
CA THR A 310 22.15 10.55 15.60
C THR A 310 23.63 10.64 15.89
N TRP A 311 24.11 11.86 16.09
CA TRP A 311 25.45 12.07 16.65
C TRP A 311 25.46 11.66 18.11
N MET A 312 26.46 10.88 18.48
CA MET A 312 26.63 10.31 19.81
C MET A 312 27.98 10.73 20.39
N LEU A 313 28.01 11.04 21.68
CA LEU A 313 29.22 11.19 22.46
C LEU A 313 29.88 9.82 22.69
N GLU A 314 31.14 9.81 23.12
CA GLU A 314 31.87 8.57 23.44
C GLU A 314 31.21 7.73 24.54
N ASP A 315 30.46 8.36 25.45
CA ASP A 315 29.72 7.69 26.52
C ASP A 315 28.39 7.06 26.05
N GLY A 316 28.07 7.18 24.76
CA GLY A 316 26.87 6.64 24.14
C GLY A 316 25.61 7.47 24.37
N GLN A 317 25.72 8.70 24.87
CA GLN A 317 24.60 9.65 24.90
C GLN A 317 24.47 10.43 23.59
N PRO A 318 23.25 10.82 23.17
CA PRO A 318 23.07 11.71 22.02
C PRO A 318 23.77 13.05 22.28
N ALA A 319 24.57 13.48 21.31
CA ALA A 319 25.24 14.77 21.36
C ALA A 319 24.20 15.90 21.31
N LYS A 320 24.34 16.86 22.21
CA LYS A 320 23.55 18.08 22.30
C LYS A 320 24.37 19.25 21.79
N ARG A 321 23.65 20.31 21.44
CA ARG A 321 24.24 21.53 20.93
C ARG A 321 25.21 22.18 21.94
N GLU A 322 24.90 22.05 23.23
CA GLU A 322 25.61 22.71 24.33
C GLU A 322 26.73 21.86 24.96
N ASP A 323 27.07 20.69 24.39
CA ASP A 323 28.03 19.77 25.01
C ASP A 323 29.45 20.37 25.18
N LEU A 324 29.80 21.40 24.40
CA LEU A 324 31.01 22.20 24.60
C LEU A 324 30.68 23.70 24.80
N GLY A 325 30.65 24.20 26.03
CA GLY A 325 30.54 25.64 26.24
C GLY A 325 31.75 26.40 25.66
N CYS A 326 31.54 27.45 24.87
CA CYS A 326 32.63 28.31 24.36
C CYS A 326 32.44 29.76 24.83
N VAL A 327 33.48 30.32 25.45
CA VAL A 327 33.50 31.67 26.00
C VAL A 327 34.66 32.50 25.43
N ILE A 328 34.56 33.83 25.52
CA ILE A 328 35.60 34.77 25.08
C ILE A 328 36.27 35.39 26.30
N ASP A 329 37.59 35.51 26.27
CA ASP A 329 38.35 36.23 27.30
C ASP A 329 37.84 37.67 27.44
N GLY A 330 37.31 38.00 28.62
CA GLY A 330 36.86 39.35 28.96
C GLY A 330 35.37 39.62 28.75
N ALA A 331 34.56 38.66 28.30
CA ALA A 331 33.12 38.74 28.50
C ALA A 331 32.79 38.34 29.94
N PRO A 332 31.98 39.11 30.69
CA PRO A 332 31.50 38.65 31.99
C PRO A 332 30.79 37.32 31.77
N SER A 333 31.19 36.28 32.51
CA SER A 333 30.45 35.04 32.53
C SER A 333 29.00 35.39 32.84
N THR A 334 28.10 35.16 31.90
CA THR A 334 26.70 34.98 32.26
C THR A 334 26.63 33.63 32.94
N ALA A 335 27.19 33.58 34.16
CA ALA A 335 26.85 32.59 35.15
C ALA A 335 25.34 32.45 35.10
N SER A 336 24.92 31.19 35.03
CA SER A 336 23.54 30.74 35.15
C SER A 336 22.65 31.83 35.73
N VAL A 337 21.68 32.30 34.92
CA VAL A 337 20.46 32.86 35.50
C VAL A 337 19.80 31.66 36.18
N SER A 338 20.27 31.40 37.40
CA SER A 338 19.71 30.43 38.31
C SER A 338 18.23 30.75 38.41
N THR A 339 17.45 29.69 38.35
CA THR A 339 16.02 29.55 38.55
C THR A 339 15.52 30.02 39.93
N ALA A 340 16.12 31.07 40.50
CA ALA A 340 15.82 31.62 41.82
C ALA A 340 15.04 32.95 41.81
N LEU A 341 14.80 33.57 40.65
CA LEU A 341 14.06 34.85 40.55
C LEU A 341 12.55 34.72 40.22
N LEU A 342 12.04 33.49 39.99
CA LEU A 342 10.59 33.23 39.88
C LEU A 342 9.93 32.78 41.20
N ALA A 343 10.70 32.51 42.26
CA ALA A 343 10.16 32.17 43.58
C ALA A 343 9.84 33.40 44.46
N ALA A 344 10.33 34.60 44.11
CA ALA A 344 10.08 35.82 44.88
C ALA A 344 8.86 36.64 44.39
N ALA A 345 8.35 36.39 43.18
CA ALA A 345 7.16 37.06 42.65
C ALA A 345 5.83 36.37 43.01
N LEU A 346 5.86 35.11 43.47
CA LEU A 346 4.67 34.31 43.81
C LEU A 346 4.30 34.33 45.31
N VAL A 347 5.13 34.92 46.18
CA VAL A 347 4.83 35.04 47.63
C VAL A 347 4.18 36.40 47.98
N LEU A 348 4.26 37.41 47.11
CA LEU A 348 3.66 38.73 47.36
C LEU A 348 2.26 38.96 46.74
N GLN A 349 1.67 37.97 46.09
CA GLN A 349 0.26 38.04 45.62
C GLN A 349 -0.75 37.36 46.56
N ARG A 350 -0.34 36.86 47.74
CA ARG A 350 -1.25 36.29 48.75
C ARG A 350 -1.59 37.19 49.94
N PHE A 351 -1.15 38.45 49.96
CA PHE A 351 -1.40 39.38 51.08
C PHE A 351 -2.05 40.72 50.72
N LEU A 352 -2.57 40.88 49.51
CA LEU A 352 -3.42 42.02 49.17
C LEU A 352 -4.65 41.55 48.41
N LEU A 353 -5.67 41.13 49.15
CA LEU A 353 -7.08 41.46 48.92
C LEU A 353 -7.91 40.85 50.08
N PRO A 354 -8.72 41.64 50.81
CA PRO A 354 -9.91 41.13 51.48
C PRO A 354 -10.97 40.68 50.47
#